data_AF-A0A9D8RM09-F1
#
_entry.id   AF-A0A9D8RM09-F1
#
_cell.length_a   1.000
_cell.length_b   1.000
_cell.length_c   1.000
_cell.angle_alpha   90.00
_cell.angle_beta   90.00
_cell.angle_gamma   90.00
#
_symmetry.space_group_name_H-M   'P 1'
#
loop_
_entity.id
_entity.type
_entity.pdbx_description
1 polymer ?
#
loop_
_entity_poly.entity_id
_entity_poly.type
_entity_poly.pdbx_seq_one_letter_code
_entity_poly.pdbx_strand_id
1 'polypeptide(L)'
;MYPILKDGVWYEKELVTTVVEGEFLFEGELSELTFAHLVFDNMDEALLFIEPRRMKINLECDRAYDFSLQGVEVESEFEAFRRWMGEIPRSLYEERRKVVEANERWIEATQRGDLAADSLMRVFYDAVSDFHKVRDAELERCRGFLEEHLDYAIAPYWLYYLTFCEVLSVEEAMAIYDRMPSQGRDSGLGLLAKQRIELSASDVGGYEGERASDFERVAADGNRVRMSDYLSQDGYLLLDFWASWCVPCIEQMPNVRRLSEEYSERGLRIIGVSSDDDATAWRRAIEKYGLTEYPQVMSKDRSEDRLFFDEMADVCERYEVESIPCFILIDGKGEIVVRWQHFDEGVFEMFESLL
;
A
#
# COMPACT_ATOMS: atom_id res chain seq x y z
N MET A 1 5.88 -10.87 -9.00
CA MET A 1 4.80 -9.90 -8.68
C MET A 1 5.04 -8.62 -9.46
N TYR A 2 4.01 -7.95 -9.95
CA TYR A 2 4.11 -6.65 -10.65
C TYR A 2 2.84 -5.81 -10.47
N PRO A 3 2.93 -4.47 -10.49
CA PRO A 3 1.75 -3.60 -10.41
C PRO A 3 1.00 -3.54 -11.75
N ILE A 4 -0.33 -3.47 -11.68
CA ILE A 4 -1.24 -3.21 -12.80
C ILE A 4 -2.24 -2.13 -12.44
N LEU A 5 -2.54 -1.23 -13.38
CA LEU A 5 -3.52 -0.16 -13.22
C LEU A 5 -4.84 -0.57 -13.89
N LYS A 6 -5.93 -0.64 -13.11
CA LYS A 6 -7.29 -0.90 -13.62
C LYS A 6 -8.23 0.18 -13.11
N ASP A 7 -8.91 0.89 -14.01
CA ASP A 7 -9.90 1.93 -13.68
C ASP A 7 -9.39 2.97 -12.65
N GLY A 8 -8.11 3.34 -12.72
CA GLY A 8 -7.48 4.29 -11.80
C GLY A 8 -7.03 3.71 -10.45
N VAL A 9 -7.12 2.40 -10.25
CA VAL A 9 -6.70 1.69 -9.03
C VAL A 9 -5.53 0.73 -9.33
N TRP A 10 -4.51 0.76 -8.48
CA TRP A 10 -3.33 -0.09 -8.60
C TRP A 10 -3.50 -1.41 -7.84
N TYR A 11 -3.30 -2.51 -8.56
CA TYR A 11 -3.36 -3.87 -8.04
C TYR A 11 -2.01 -4.57 -8.18
N GLU A 12 -1.68 -5.44 -7.25
CA GLU A 12 -0.57 -6.37 -7.36
C GLU A 12 -1.03 -7.62 -8.14
N LYS A 13 -0.28 -7.95 -9.19
CA LYS A 13 -0.44 -9.21 -9.91
C LYS A 13 0.64 -10.18 -9.50
N GLU A 14 0.23 -11.32 -8.95
CA GLU A 14 1.09 -12.45 -8.69
C GLU A 14 0.89 -13.54 -9.75
N LEU A 15 2.00 -14.10 -10.22
CA LEU A 15 2.04 -15.30 -11.06
C LEU A 15 3.01 -16.27 -10.41
N VAL A 16 2.64 -17.56 -10.40
CA VAL A 16 3.47 -18.63 -9.83
C VAL A 16 3.67 -19.70 -10.89
N THR A 17 4.91 -20.16 -11.02
CA THR A 17 5.28 -21.30 -11.87
C THR A 17 6.31 -22.16 -11.13
N THR A 18 6.50 -23.38 -11.59
CA THR A 18 7.59 -24.24 -11.13
C THR A 18 8.70 -24.30 -12.17
N VAL A 19 9.91 -24.59 -11.71
CA VAL A 19 11.06 -24.84 -12.59
C VAL A 19 11.04 -26.31 -13.03
N VAL A 20 11.07 -26.55 -14.34
CA VAL A 20 11.10 -27.89 -14.94
C VAL A 20 12.34 -27.97 -15.83
N GLU A 21 13.26 -28.88 -15.51
CA GLU A 21 14.53 -29.08 -16.25
C GLU A 21 15.37 -27.79 -16.40
N GLY A 22 15.29 -26.89 -15.42
CA GLY A 22 16.01 -25.61 -15.43
C GLY A 22 15.31 -24.49 -16.20
N GLU A 23 14.11 -24.73 -16.71
CA GLU A 23 13.31 -23.75 -17.43
C GLU A 23 12.03 -23.41 -16.66
N PHE A 24 11.50 -22.20 -16.88
CA PHE A 24 10.21 -21.75 -16.36
C PHE A 24 9.55 -20.81 -17.36
N LEU A 25 8.23 -20.66 -17.25
CA LEU A 25 7.44 -19.78 -18.12
C LEU A 25 6.43 -19.01 -17.27
N PHE A 26 6.39 -17.70 -17.49
CA PHE A 26 5.29 -16.86 -17.04
C PHE A 26 4.47 -16.41 -18.24
N GLU A 27 3.16 -16.55 -18.16
CA GLU A 27 2.20 -15.99 -19.11
C GLU A 27 1.30 -15.01 -18.35
N GLY A 28 1.14 -13.81 -18.89
CA GLY A 28 0.37 -12.74 -18.27
C GLY A 28 0.05 -11.63 -19.27
N GLU A 29 -0.78 -10.69 -18.83
CA GLU A 29 -1.18 -9.53 -19.62
C GLU A 29 -0.53 -8.27 -19.06
N LEU A 30 0.04 -7.46 -19.94
CA LEU A 30 0.65 -6.17 -19.63
C LEU A 30 0.15 -5.16 -20.67
N SER A 31 -0.07 -3.90 -20.24
CA SER A 31 -0.44 -2.81 -21.14
C SER A 31 0.78 -2.04 -21.66
N GLU A 32 1.82 -1.92 -20.83
CA GLU A 32 3.02 -1.11 -21.07
C GLU A 32 4.20 -1.61 -20.23
N LEU A 33 5.31 -0.87 -20.25
CA LEU A 33 6.48 -1.09 -19.40
C LEU A 33 6.09 -1.01 -17.92
N THR A 34 6.49 -2.01 -17.13
CA THR A 34 6.41 -1.98 -15.67
C THR A 34 7.61 -2.69 -15.05
N PHE A 35 7.75 -2.63 -13.73
CA PHE A 35 8.70 -3.47 -13.02
C PHE A 35 8.05 -4.73 -12.48
N ALA A 36 8.86 -5.76 -12.27
CA ALA A 36 8.43 -6.99 -11.62
C ALA A 36 9.52 -7.52 -10.69
N HIS A 37 9.10 -8.08 -9.57
CA HIS A 37 9.96 -8.88 -8.71
C HIS A 37 9.78 -10.35 -9.06
N LEU A 38 10.84 -10.98 -9.56
CA LEU A 38 10.95 -12.43 -9.66
C LEU A 38 11.49 -12.94 -8.33
N VAL A 39 10.66 -13.65 -7.57
CA VAL A 39 10.98 -14.11 -6.20
C VAL A 39 11.11 -15.63 -6.21
N PHE A 40 12.12 -16.13 -5.50
CA PHE A 40 12.39 -17.56 -5.32
C PHE A 40 11.98 -18.02 -3.91
N ASP A 41 11.82 -19.33 -3.70
CA ASP A 41 11.44 -19.91 -2.40
C ASP A 41 12.40 -19.55 -1.26
N ASN A 42 13.65 -19.25 -1.58
CA ASN A 42 14.66 -18.80 -0.62
C ASN A 42 14.60 -17.30 -0.32
N MET A 43 13.55 -16.60 -0.78
CA MET A 43 13.32 -15.17 -0.68
C MET A 43 14.33 -14.29 -1.43
N ASP A 44 15.18 -14.89 -2.27
CA ASP A 44 15.98 -14.11 -3.20
C ASP A 44 15.07 -13.50 -4.27
N GLU A 45 15.44 -12.32 -4.74
CA GLU A 45 14.64 -11.57 -5.72
C GLU A 45 15.50 -10.98 -6.83
N ALA A 46 14.91 -10.86 -8.01
CA ALA A 46 15.44 -10.08 -9.13
C ALA A 46 14.42 -9.02 -9.55
N LEU A 47 14.85 -7.75 -9.53
CA LEU A 47 14.10 -6.64 -10.12
C LEU A 47 14.22 -6.71 -11.65
N LEU A 48 13.09 -6.87 -12.32
CA LEU A 48 12.98 -6.91 -13.77
C LEU A 48 12.20 -5.71 -14.28
N PHE A 49 12.54 -5.22 -15.46
CA PHE A 49 11.67 -4.33 -16.24
C PHE A 49 11.04 -5.14 -17.36
N ILE A 50 9.71 -5.26 -17.35
CA ILE A 50 8.95 -6.14 -18.24
C ILE A 50 8.01 -5.34 -19.14
N GLU A 51 7.77 -5.85 -20.34
CA GLU A 51 6.99 -5.21 -21.39
C GLU A 51 6.03 -6.22 -22.04
N PRO A 52 4.96 -5.78 -22.73
CA PRO A 52 3.97 -6.66 -23.38
C PRO A 52 4.51 -7.36 -24.64
N ARG A 53 5.56 -8.15 -24.46
CA ARG A 53 6.28 -8.87 -25.52
C ARG A 53 6.96 -10.12 -24.98
N ARG A 54 7.45 -10.95 -25.90
CA ARG A 54 8.22 -12.14 -25.52
C ARG A 54 9.62 -11.72 -25.08
N MET A 55 9.92 -11.98 -23.82
CA MET A 55 11.22 -11.73 -23.21
C MET A 55 11.91 -13.05 -22.88
N LYS A 56 13.24 -13.02 -22.73
CA LYS A 56 14.02 -14.16 -22.28
C LYS A 56 14.94 -13.73 -21.13
N ILE A 57 14.80 -14.41 -20.00
CA ILE A 57 15.68 -14.23 -18.84
C ILE A 57 16.60 -15.45 -18.69
N ASN A 58 17.87 -15.21 -18.36
CA ASN A 58 18.79 -16.24 -17.89
C ASN A 58 19.46 -15.75 -16.62
N LEU A 59 19.47 -16.58 -15.58
CA LEU A 59 20.02 -16.28 -14.26
C LEU A 59 20.48 -17.57 -13.58
N GLU A 60 21.26 -17.43 -12.52
CA GLU A 60 21.52 -18.52 -11.58
C GLU A 60 20.71 -18.28 -10.31
N CYS A 61 19.97 -19.29 -9.83
CA CYS A 61 19.01 -19.11 -8.73
C CYS A 61 19.69 -18.66 -7.42
N ASP A 62 20.95 -19.04 -7.19
CA ASP A 62 21.75 -18.62 -6.02
C ASP A 62 22.46 -17.26 -6.23
N ARG A 63 22.28 -16.64 -7.40
CA ARG A 63 22.77 -15.30 -7.75
C ARG A 63 21.72 -14.57 -8.56
N ALA A 64 20.50 -14.45 -8.02
CA ALA A 64 19.38 -13.80 -8.70
C ALA A 64 19.68 -12.34 -9.12
N TYR A 65 20.65 -11.67 -8.49
CA TYR A 65 21.13 -10.35 -8.89
C TYR A 65 21.91 -10.35 -10.23
N ASP A 66 22.50 -11.47 -10.61
CA ASP A 66 23.27 -11.65 -11.84
C ASP A 66 22.44 -12.37 -12.90
N PHE A 67 21.92 -11.60 -13.85
CA PHE A 67 21.05 -12.13 -14.88
C PHE A 67 21.12 -11.29 -16.16
N SER A 68 20.69 -11.91 -17.25
CA SER A 68 20.42 -11.25 -18.53
C SER A 68 18.92 -11.25 -18.79
N LEU A 69 18.38 -10.12 -19.22
CA LEU A 69 17.00 -9.99 -19.67
C LEU A 69 17.02 -9.43 -21.09
N GLN A 70 16.56 -10.23 -22.05
CA GLN A 70 16.58 -9.90 -23.47
C GLN A 70 15.18 -9.68 -24.00
N GLY A 71 15.10 -8.82 -25.02
CA GLY A 71 13.85 -8.60 -25.76
C GLY A 71 12.96 -7.55 -25.12
N VAL A 72 13.54 -6.61 -24.36
CA VAL A 72 12.88 -5.41 -23.83
C VAL A 72 13.43 -4.16 -24.54
N GLU A 73 12.62 -3.11 -24.72
CA GLU A 73 13.09 -1.86 -25.35
C GLU A 73 14.07 -1.11 -24.45
N VAL A 74 13.82 -1.17 -23.14
CA VAL A 74 14.66 -0.54 -22.12
C VAL A 74 15.94 -1.33 -21.80
N GLU A 75 16.33 -2.31 -22.62
CA GLU A 75 17.49 -3.17 -22.37
C GLU A 75 18.77 -2.33 -22.16
N SER A 76 19.00 -1.33 -23.01
CA SER A 76 20.17 -0.44 -22.87
C SER A 76 20.11 0.46 -21.64
N GLU A 77 18.93 0.90 -21.24
CA GLU A 77 18.73 1.72 -20.04
C GLU A 77 19.01 0.90 -18.78
N PHE A 78 18.49 -0.34 -18.75
CA PHE A 78 18.68 -1.24 -17.63
C PHE A 78 20.13 -1.73 -17.52
N GLU A 79 20.80 -2.01 -18.64
CA GLU A 79 22.24 -2.29 -18.66
C GLU A 79 23.07 -1.10 -18.18
N ALA A 80 22.67 0.14 -18.53
CA ALA A 80 23.30 1.34 -17.99
C ALA A 80 23.12 1.44 -16.47
N PHE A 81 21.92 1.17 -15.95
CA PHE A 81 21.66 1.09 -14.51
C PHE A 81 22.51 0.01 -13.83
N ARG A 82 22.55 -1.21 -14.37
CA ARG A 82 23.36 -2.30 -13.79
C ARG A 82 24.85 -1.94 -13.74
N ARG A 83 25.39 -1.32 -14.80
CA ARG A 83 26.76 -0.80 -14.82
C ARG A 83 26.96 0.33 -13.81
N TRP A 84 25.97 1.21 -13.66
CA TRP A 84 25.97 2.27 -12.67
C TRP A 84 26.03 1.72 -11.26
N MET A 85 25.30 0.65 -10.94
CA MET A 85 25.28 0.05 -9.61
C MET A 85 26.58 -0.70 -9.25
N GLY A 86 27.30 -1.23 -10.25
CA GLY A 86 28.55 -1.96 -10.02
C GLY A 86 28.33 -3.19 -9.14
N GLU A 87 29.17 -3.34 -8.11
CA GLU A 87 29.13 -4.50 -7.19
C GLU A 87 28.04 -4.41 -6.11
N ILE A 88 27.30 -3.29 -5.99
CA ILE A 88 26.32 -3.10 -4.92
C ILE A 88 25.28 -4.24 -4.84
N PRO A 89 24.65 -4.69 -5.95
CA PRO A 89 23.66 -5.77 -5.87
C PRO A 89 24.24 -7.06 -5.29
N ARG A 90 25.49 -7.37 -5.63
CA ARG A 90 26.22 -8.52 -5.07
C ARG A 90 26.51 -8.31 -3.59
N SER A 91 26.99 -7.13 -3.18
CA SER A 91 27.25 -6.83 -1.77
C SER A 91 25.97 -6.91 -0.93
N LEU A 92 24.85 -6.38 -1.45
CA LEU A 92 23.53 -6.50 -0.79
C LEU A 92 23.12 -7.96 -0.62
N TYR A 93 23.32 -8.77 -1.65
CA TYR A 93 23.07 -10.20 -1.59
C TYR A 93 23.90 -10.87 -0.49
N GLU A 94 25.22 -10.67 -0.53
CA GLU A 94 26.16 -11.30 0.43
C GLU A 94 25.89 -10.87 1.88
N GLU A 95 25.64 -9.57 2.13
CA GLU A 95 25.30 -9.10 3.48
C GLU A 95 23.95 -9.62 3.95
N ARG A 96 22.92 -9.65 3.08
CA ARG A 96 21.61 -10.23 3.42
C ARG A 96 21.74 -11.69 3.85
N ARG A 97 22.56 -12.50 3.16
CA ARG A 97 22.81 -13.90 3.54
C ARG A 97 23.42 -14.02 4.93
N LYS A 98 24.35 -13.14 5.30
CA LYS A 98 24.91 -13.11 6.67
C LYS A 98 23.84 -12.76 7.70
N VAL A 99 22.94 -11.81 7.40
CA VAL A 99 21.83 -11.47 8.30
C VAL A 99 20.92 -12.67 8.51
N VAL A 100 20.50 -13.35 7.44
CA VAL A 100 19.63 -14.53 7.53
C VAL A 100 20.29 -15.64 8.34
N GLU A 101 21.55 -15.97 8.05
CA GLU A 101 22.30 -16.99 8.78
C GLU A 101 22.48 -16.64 10.27
N ALA A 102 22.78 -15.37 10.58
CA ALA A 102 22.91 -14.92 11.95
C ALA A 102 21.57 -14.98 12.71
N ASN A 103 20.47 -14.62 12.04
CA ASN A 103 19.12 -14.68 12.60
C ASN A 103 18.70 -16.12 12.92
N GLU A 104 18.89 -17.04 11.99
CA GLU A 104 18.58 -18.47 12.18
C GLU A 104 19.32 -19.05 13.40
N ARG A 105 20.64 -18.81 13.48
CA ARG A 105 21.45 -19.26 14.62
C ARG A 105 20.96 -18.68 15.95
N TRP A 106 20.62 -17.40 15.97
CA TRP A 106 20.11 -16.74 17.17
C TRP A 106 18.74 -17.29 17.59
N ILE A 107 17.80 -17.46 16.65
CA ILE A 107 16.48 -18.04 16.91
C ILE A 107 16.61 -19.46 17.46
N GLU A 108 17.42 -20.31 16.84
CA GLU A 108 17.64 -21.70 17.30
C GLU A 108 18.27 -21.77 18.69
N ALA A 109 19.25 -20.92 18.99
CA ALA A 109 19.86 -20.85 20.33
C ALA A 109 18.85 -20.41 21.39
N THR A 110 18.02 -19.42 21.04
CA THR A 110 16.96 -18.89 21.91
C THR A 110 15.91 -19.96 22.22
N GLN A 111 15.42 -20.67 21.20
CA GLN A 111 14.44 -21.74 21.35
C GLN A 111 14.96 -22.92 22.20
N ARG A 112 16.28 -23.18 22.15
CA ARG A 112 16.93 -24.21 22.96
C ARG A 112 17.31 -23.75 24.38
N GLY A 113 17.16 -22.47 24.70
CA GLY A 113 17.61 -21.89 25.98
C GLY A 113 19.13 -21.92 26.14
N ASP A 114 19.89 -21.81 25.05
CA ASP A 114 21.35 -21.81 25.06
C ASP A 114 21.89 -20.50 25.67
N LEU A 115 22.91 -20.60 26.52
CA LEU A 115 23.63 -19.45 27.08
C LEU A 115 24.33 -18.60 26.00
N ALA A 116 24.53 -19.16 24.80
CA ALA A 116 25.07 -18.44 23.64
C ALA A 116 24.06 -17.51 22.96
N ALA A 117 22.77 -17.54 23.32
CA ALA A 117 21.75 -16.70 22.65
C ALA A 117 22.09 -15.20 22.71
N ASP A 118 22.57 -14.70 23.86
CA ASP A 118 22.94 -13.29 24.03
C ASP A 118 24.12 -12.86 23.16
N SER A 119 25.08 -13.75 22.90
CA SER A 119 26.23 -13.44 22.04
C SER A 119 25.84 -13.52 20.56
N LEU A 120 24.98 -14.46 20.18
CA LEU A 120 24.45 -14.58 18.81
C LEU A 120 23.54 -13.42 18.43
N MET A 121 22.77 -12.89 19.38
CA MET A 121 21.99 -11.67 19.19
C MET A 121 22.87 -10.50 18.74
N ARG A 122 24.06 -10.34 19.34
CA ARG A 122 25.01 -9.27 18.93
C ARG A 122 25.53 -9.48 17.52
N VAL A 123 25.87 -10.72 17.16
CA VAL A 123 26.30 -11.07 15.80
C VAL A 123 25.20 -10.75 14.77
N PHE A 124 23.93 -11.02 15.09
CA PHE A 124 22.81 -10.64 14.25
C PHE A 124 22.70 -9.12 14.06
N TYR A 125 22.74 -8.35 15.14
CA TYR A 125 22.66 -6.88 15.04
C TYR A 125 23.88 -6.26 14.32
N ASP A 126 25.07 -6.81 14.49
CA ASP A 126 26.25 -6.38 13.74
C ASP A 126 26.07 -6.65 12.24
N ALA A 127 25.54 -7.82 11.86
CA ALA A 127 25.24 -8.15 10.47
C ALA A 127 24.15 -7.25 9.87
N VAL A 128 23.09 -6.93 10.64
CA VAL A 128 22.04 -5.97 10.23
C VAL A 128 22.65 -4.58 10.00
N SER A 129 23.53 -4.13 10.89
CA SER A 129 24.23 -2.86 10.76
C SER A 129 25.10 -2.80 9.50
N ASP A 130 25.83 -3.87 9.19
CA ASP A 130 26.63 -3.95 7.96
C ASP A 130 25.75 -4.00 6.70
N PHE A 131 24.64 -4.73 6.73
CA PHE A 131 23.64 -4.72 5.66
C PHE A 131 23.07 -3.32 5.40
N HIS A 132 22.72 -2.58 6.46
CA HIS A 132 22.21 -1.20 6.33
C HIS A 132 23.21 -0.26 5.66
N LYS A 133 24.51 -0.38 5.95
CA LYS A 133 25.53 0.45 5.27
C LYS A 133 25.55 0.22 3.76
N VAL A 134 25.39 -1.03 3.32
CA VAL A 134 25.33 -1.35 1.89
C VAL A 134 24.00 -0.89 1.29
N ARG A 135 22.91 -0.98 2.05
CA ARG A 135 21.59 -0.46 1.66
C ARG A 135 21.60 1.05 1.48
N ASP A 136 22.20 1.81 2.38
CA ASP A 136 22.33 3.26 2.26
C ASP A 136 23.12 3.63 1.00
N ALA A 137 24.20 2.90 0.72
CA ALA A 137 24.98 3.08 -0.50
C ALA A 137 24.20 2.74 -1.78
N GLU A 138 23.31 1.74 -1.74
CA GLU A 138 22.39 1.42 -2.84
C GLU A 138 21.42 2.57 -3.11
N LEU A 139 20.74 3.05 -2.07
CA LEU A 139 19.76 4.13 -2.18
C LEU A 139 20.39 5.42 -2.71
N GLU A 140 21.60 5.76 -2.26
CA GLU A 140 22.36 6.90 -2.78
C GLU A 140 22.69 6.75 -4.26
N ARG A 141 23.08 5.55 -4.72
CA ARG A 141 23.33 5.32 -6.15
C ARG A 141 22.06 5.36 -6.97
N CYS A 142 20.96 4.82 -6.46
CA CYS A 142 19.64 4.90 -7.11
C CYS A 142 19.19 6.37 -7.26
N ARG A 143 19.40 7.20 -6.23
CA ARG A 143 19.15 8.65 -6.28
C ARG A 143 19.99 9.34 -7.36
N GLY A 144 21.30 9.10 -7.36
CA GLY A 144 22.19 9.67 -8.38
C GLY A 144 21.81 9.25 -9.81
N PHE A 145 21.42 7.98 -10.00
CA PHE A 145 20.95 7.49 -11.30
C PHE A 145 19.66 8.19 -11.74
N LEU A 146 18.68 8.34 -10.84
CA LEU A 146 17.44 9.07 -11.12
C LEU A 146 17.73 10.51 -11.54
N GLU A 147 18.62 11.20 -10.84
CA GLU A 147 18.97 12.60 -11.12
C GLU A 147 19.67 12.79 -12.47
N GLU A 148 20.53 11.86 -12.89
CA GLU A 148 21.27 11.93 -14.15
C GLU A 148 20.48 11.42 -15.37
N HIS A 149 19.46 10.60 -15.16
CA HIS A 149 18.76 9.86 -16.22
C HIS A 149 17.24 10.06 -16.18
N LEU A 150 16.75 11.27 -15.89
CA LEU A 150 15.30 11.56 -15.91
C LEU A 150 14.64 11.32 -17.28
N ASP A 151 15.43 11.24 -18.36
CA ASP A 151 14.98 10.95 -19.72
C ASP A 151 14.77 9.45 -20.01
N TYR A 152 15.24 8.56 -19.12
CA TYR A 152 15.06 7.11 -19.29
C TYR A 152 13.64 6.68 -18.94
N ALA A 153 13.10 5.73 -19.68
CA ALA A 153 11.78 5.15 -19.42
C ALA A 153 11.71 4.42 -18.07
N ILE A 154 12.83 3.94 -17.52
CA ILE A 154 12.90 3.34 -16.19
C ILE A 154 13.03 4.36 -15.03
N ALA A 155 13.27 5.64 -15.33
CA ALA A 155 13.43 6.68 -14.30
C ALA A 155 12.24 6.79 -13.32
N PRO A 156 10.96 6.71 -13.76
CA PRO A 156 9.84 6.84 -12.83
C PRO A 156 9.79 5.72 -11.79
N TYR A 157 10.28 4.51 -12.08
CA TYR A 157 10.42 3.47 -11.07
C TYR A 157 11.36 3.88 -9.93
N TRP A 158 12.48 4.53 -10.24
CA TRP A 158 13.42 4.99 -9.21
C TRP A 158 12.83 6.11 -8.37
N LEU A 159 12.03 7.00 -8.97
CA LEU A 159 11.27 7.98 -8.19
C LEU A 159 10.29 7.29 -7.24
N TYR A 160 9.51 6.32 -7.74
CA TYR A 160 8.62 5.49 -6.90
C TYR A 160 9.38 4.82 -5.75
N TYR A 161 10.48 4.13 -6.04
CA TYR A 161 11.24 3.34 -5.07
C TYR A 161 11.88 4.22 -4.00
N LEU A 162 12.48 5.35 -4.39
CA LEU A 162 13.12 6.28 -3.44
C LEU A 162 12.09 7.01 -2.56
N THR A 163 10.89 7.30 -3.08
CA THR A 163 9.79 7.82 -2.27
C THR A 163 9.25 6.75 -1.31
N PHE A 164 9.11 5.50 -1.77
CA PHE A 164 8.70 4.37 -0.92
C PHE A 164 9.69 4.10 0.22
N CYS A 165 11.00 4.18 -0.05
CA CYS A 165 12.05 4.02 0.94
C CYS A 165 12.28 5.28 1.81
N GLU A 166 11.43 6.31 1.70
CA GLU A 166 11.52 7.57 2.46
C GLU A 166 12.85 8.32 2.28
N VAL A 167 13.54 8.10 1.15
CA VAL A 167 14.80 8.78 0.81
C VAL A 167 14.56 10.21 0.33
N LEU A 168 13.40 10.43 -0.29
CA LEU A 168 12.97 11.74 -0.80
C LEU A 168 11.84 12.27 0.07
N SER A 169 11.91 13.55 0.44
CA SER A 169 10.73 14.24 0.98
C SER A 169 9.65 14.33 -0.11
N VAL A 170 8.40 14.55 0.31
CA VAL A 170 7.27 14.75 -0.60
C VAL A 170 7.54 15.90 -1.57
N GLU A 171 8.09 17.00 -1.07
CA GLU A 171 8.43 18.18 -1.87
C GLU A 171 9.55 17.89 -2.87
N GLU A 172 10.60 17.18 -2.45
CA GLU A 172 11.69 16.76 -3.34
C GLU A 172 11.17 15.82 -4.44
N ALA A 173 10.37 14.82 -4.07
CA ALA A 173 9.84 13.85 -5.00
C ALA A 173 8.90 14.50 -6.03
N MET A 174 8.02 15.42 -5.60
CA MET A 174 7.15 16.17 -6.51
C MET A 174 7.96 17.09 -7.43
N ALA A 175 9.01 17.75 -6.93
CA ALA A 175 9.89 18.58 -7.76
C ALA A 175 10.67 17.78 -8.81
N ILE A 176 10.98 16.50 -8.53
CA ILE A 176 11.55 15.59 -9.53
C ILE A 176 10.47 15.18 -10.55
N TYR A 177 9.28 14.79 -10.08
CA TYR A 177 8.14 14.43 -10.92
C TYR A 177 7.80 15.52 -11.96
N ASP A 178 7.73 16.78 -11.52
CA ASP A 178 7.38 17.91 -12.38
C ASP A 178 8.41 18.21 -13.47
N ARG A 179 9.68 17.87 -13.23
CA ARG A 179 10.77 18.04 -14.21
C ARG A 179 10.91 16.86 -15.17
N MET A 180 10.28 15.73 -14.86
CA MET A 180 10.36 14.53 -15.67
C MET A 180 9.73 14.77 -17.06
N PRO A 181 10.34 14.30 -18.16
CA PRO A 181 9.75 14.38 -19.49
C PRO A 181 8.39 13.70 -19.53
N SER A 182 7.46 14.21 -20.35
CA SER A 182 6.09 13.69 -20.42
C SER A 182 6.02 12.20 -20.73
N GLN A 183 6.97 11.66 -21.51
CA GLN A 183 7.03 10.23 -21.79
C GLN A 183 7.20 9.39 -20.52
N GLY A 184 8.04 9.81 -19.57
CA GLY A 184 8.19 9.13 -18.28
C GLY A 184 7.09 9.52 -17.30
N ARG A 185 6.79 10.82 -17.19
CA ARG A 185 5.84 11.38 -16.22
C ARG A 185 4.40 10.87 -16.41
N ASP A 186 3.98 10.73 -17.66
CA ASP A 186 2.62 10.35 -18.03
C ASP A 186 2.50 8.83 -18.32
N SER A 187 3.60 8.06 -18.18
CA SER A 187 3.60 6.59 -18.27
C SER A 187 2.95 5.92 -17.06
N GLY A 188 2.64 4.63 -17.15
CA GLY A 188 2.18 3.84 -16.02
C GLY A 188 3.12 3.91 -14.80
N LEU A 189 4.43 3.79 -15.00
CA LEU A 189 5.41 3.97 -13.91
C LEU A 189 5.42 5.40 -13.35
N GLY A 190 5.19 6.41 -14.20
CA GLY A 190 5.03 7.80 -13.76
C GLY A 190 3.80 8.00 -12.88
N LEU A 191 2.66 7.46 -13.29
CA LEU A 191 1.43 7.49 -12.50
C LEU A 191 1.59 6.72 -11.18
N LEU A 192 2.32 5.60 -11.17
CA LEU A 192 2.63 4.87 -9.95
C LEU A 192 3.49 5.69 -8.98
N ALA A 193 4.56 6.33 -9.49
CA ALA A 193 5.41 7.20 -8.70
C ALA A 193 4.62 8.37 -8.10
N LYS A 194 3.74 9.00 -8.91
CA LYS A 194 2.85 10.06 -8.43
C LYS A 194 1.93 9.58 -7.30
N GLN A 195 1.32 8.40 -7.46
CA GLN A 195 0.46 7.82 -6.42
C GLN A 195 1.22 7.58 -5.12
N ARG A 196 2.48 7.10 -5.18
CA ARG A 196 3.33 6.92 -3.99
C ARG A 196 3.67 8.26 -3.33
N ILE A 197 3.96 9.31 -4.10
CA ILE A 197 4.20 10.66 -3.57
C ILE A 197 2.94 11.18 -2.85
N GLU A 198 1.77 11.02 -3.46
CA GLU A 198 0.50 11.43 -2.87
C GLU A 198 0.18 10.67 -1.58
N LEU A 199 0.48 9.36 -1.52
CA LEU A 199 0.35 8.54 -0.31
C LEU A 199 1.35 8.95 0.78
N SER A 200 2.57 9.33 0.42
CA SER A 200 3.55 9.85 1.40
C SER A 200 3.24 11.28 1.84
N ALA A 201 2.51 12.06 1.03
CA ALA A 201 2.03 13.40 1.36
C ALA A 201 0.79 13.37 2.26
N SER A 202 0.00 12.31 2.16
CA SER A 202 -1.07 12.06 3.11
C SER A 202 -0.47 11.58 4.43
N ASP A 203 -0.11 12.52 5.30
CA ASP A 203 -0.25 12.29 6.74
C ASP A 203 -1.68 11.75 6.95
N VAL A 204 -1.75 10.50 7.37
CA VAL A 204 -2.98 9.70 7.32
C VAL A 204 -3.97 10.28 8.31
N GLY A 205 -5.05 10.86 7.77
CA GLY A 205 -6.17 11.45 8.50
C GLY A 205 -6.93 10.43 9.33
N GLY A 206 -6.39 10.15 10.50
CA GLY A 206 -7.14 9.59 11.61
C GLY A 206 -7.63 10.70 12.54
N TYR A 207 -6.81 11.71 12.81
CA TYR A 207 -7.03 12.63 13.92
C TYR A 207 -7.79 13.91 13.53
N GLU A 208 -8.37 14.56 14.53
CA GLU A 208 -9.08 15.83 14.35
C GLU A 208 -8.14 16.92 13.83
N GLY A 209 -8.60 17.68 12.84
CA GLY A 209 -7.83 18.70 12.13
C GLY A 209 -7.00 18.18 10.97
N GLU A 210 -6.89 16.86 10.79
CA GLU A 210 -6.21 16.25 9.64
C GLU A 210 -7.16 16.07 8.46
N ARG A 211 -6.57 15.91 7.27
CA ARG A 211 -7.34 15.65 6.06
C ARG A 211 -7.68 14.17 5.95
N ALA A 212 -8.96 13.85 5.82
CA ALA A 212 -9.47 12.50 5.71
C ALA A 212 -8.87 11.75 4.49
N SER A 213 -8.43 10.52 4.72
CA SER A 213 -7.82 9.67 3.69
C SER A 213 -8.89 9.03 2.78
N ASP A 214 -8.97 9.44 1.52
CA ASP A 214 -10.01 8.95 0.60
C ASP A 214 -9.85 7.45 0.31
N PHE A 215 -10.96 6.71 0.26
CA PHE A 215 -10.97 5.28 -0.04
C PHE A 215 -12.09 4.93 -1.02
N GLU A 216 -11.90 3.82 -1.73
CA GLU A 216 -12.92 3.24 -2.59
C GLU A 216 -13.16 1.78 -2.23
N ARG A 217 -14.42 1.39 -2.11
CA ARG A 217 -14.85 0.02 -1.79
C ARG A 217 -16.13 -0.34 -2.56
N VAL A 218 -16.33 -1.64 -2.76
CA VAL A 218 -17.63 -2.15 -3.22
C VAL A 218 -18.53 -2.34 -1.99
N ALA A 219 -19.68 -1.68 -2.00
CA ALA A 219 -20.67 -1.78 -0.94
C ALA A 219 -21.46 -3.09 -0.99
N ALA A 220 -22.21 -3.38 0.08
CA ALA A 220 -22.99 -4.60 0.21
C ALA A 220 -24.06 -4.79 -0.88
N ASP A 221 -24.53 -3.71 -1.49
CA ASP A 221 -25.48 -3.69 -2.61
C ASP A 221 -24.81 -3.84 -3.99
N GLY A 222 -23.47 -3.95 -4.02
CA GLY A 222 -22.66 -4.06 -5.23
C GLY A 222 -22.27 -2.73 -5.86
N ASN A 223 -22.72 -1.60 -5.32
CA ASN A 223 -22.33 -0.28 -5.82
C ASN A 223 -20.90 0.06 -5.40
N ARG A 224 -20.18 0.78 -6.26
CA ARG A 224 -18.86 1.34 -5.93
C ARG A 224 -19.05 2.61 -5.12
N VAL A 225 -18.40 2.67 -3.96
CA VAL A 225 -18.44 3.77 -3.01
C VAL A 225 -17.04 4.34 -2.90
N ARG A 226 -16.86 5.58 -3.38
CA ARG A 226 -15.68 6.39 -3.12
C ARG A 226 -16.02 7.42 -2.07
N MET A 227 -15.27 7.49 -0.97
CA MET A 227 -15.59 8.36 0.16
C MET A 227 -15.72 9.83 -0.28
N SER A 228 -14.81 10.31 -1.13
CA SER A 228 -14.85 11.68 -1.65
C SER A 228 -16.11 12.03 -2.45
N ASP A 229 -16.82 11.07 -3.05
CA ASP A 229 -18.11 11.32 -3.73
C ASP A 229 -19.24 11.66 -2.75
N TYR A 230 -19.06 11.36 -1.46
CA TYR A 230 -20.03 11.65 -0.40
C TYR A 230 -19.75 12.96 0.32
N LEU A 231 -18.61 13.61 0.03
CA LEU A 231 -18.33 14.96 0.52
C LEU A 231 -19.17 15.97 -0.27
N SER A 232 -19.74 16.94 0.45
CA SER A 232 -20.47 18.05 -0.16
C SER A 232 -19.99 19.36 0.45
N GLN A 233 -19.85 20.40 -0.37
CA GLN A 233 -19.18 21.65 0.00
C GLN A 233 -19.71 22.27 1.32
N ASP A 234 -21.02 22.17 1.55
CA ASP A 234 -21.71 22.72 2.72
C ASP A 234 -22.30 21.64 3.65
N GLY A 235 -21.82 20.40 3.55
CA GLY A 235 -22.31 19.26 4.34
C GLY A 235 -21.21 18.51 5.07
N TYR A 236 -21.59 17.37 5.66
CA TYR A 236 -20.70 16.53 6.43
C TYR A 236 -20.85 15.05 6.05
N LEU A 237 -19.77 14.30 6.17
CA LEU A 237 -19.74 12.85 6.03
C LEU A 237 -19.39 12.22 7.38
N LEU A 238 -20.24 11.31 7.84
CA LEU A 238 -19.99 10.44 8.97
C LEU A 238 -19.47 9.09 8.50
N LEU A 239 -18.30 8.69 8.96
CA LEU A 239 -17.83 7.31 8.90
C LEU A 239 -18.22 6.58 10.19
N ASP A 240 -19.01 5.51 10.07
CA ASP A 240 -19.43 4.62 11.16
C ASP A 240 -18.62 3.33 11.10
N PHE A 241 -17.58 3.23 11.93
CA PHE A 241 -16.73 2.04 12.02
C PHE A 241 -17.34 1.01 12.98
N TRP A 242 -17.65 -0.18 12.47
CA TRP A 242 -18.37 -1.22 13.21
C TRP A 242 -17.94 -2.64 12.83
N ALA A 243 -18.53 -3.66 13.46
CA ALA A 243 -18.41 -5.05 13.01
C ALA A 243 -19.61 -5.90 13.47
N SER A 244 -19.88 -7.01 12.76
CA SER A 244 -21.01 -7.90 13.04
C SER A 244 -20.99 -8.54 14.44
N TRP A 245 -19.80 -8.70 15.00
CA TRP A 245 -19.56 -9.27 16.33
C TRP A 245 -19.46 -8.21 17.44
N CYS A 246 -19.48 -6.92 17.09
CA CYS A 246 -19.36 -5.82 18.04
C CYS A 246 -20.73 -5.48 18.66
N VAL A 247 -20.98 -5.99 19.87
CA VAL A 247 -22.23 -5.71 20.61
C VAL A 247 -22.44 -4.21 20.86
N PRO A 248 -21.44 -3.43 21.33
CA PRO A 248 -21.63 -2.00 21.53
C PRO A 248 -21.97 -1.26 20.23
N CYS A 249 -21.40 -1.66 19.09
CA CYS A 249 -21.73 -1.08 17.80
C CYS A 249 -23.22 -1.28 17.46
N ILE A 250 -23.73 -2.51 17.67
CA ILE A 250 -25.14 -2.83 17.45
C ILE A 250 -26.06 -2.01 18.36
N GLU A 251 -25.64 -1.76 19.60
CA GLU A 251 -26.38 -0.90 20.54
C GLU A 251 -26.42 0.57 20.10
N GLN A 252 -25.41 1.05 19.36
CA GLN A 252 -25.34 2.42 18.84
C GLN A 252 -26.07 2.61 17.49
N MET A 253 -26.36 1.55 16.74
CA MET A 253 -27.04 1.64 15.43
C MET A 253 -28.35 2.47 15.44
N PRO A 254 -29.22 2.41 16.47
CA PRO A 254 -30.40 3.27 16.55
C PRO A 254 -30.06 4.77 16.57
N ASN A 255 -28.94 5.16 17.19
CA ASN A 255 -28.50 6.56 17.22
C ASN A 255 -27.97 7.01 15.85
N VAL A 256 -27.22 6.16 15.15
CA VAL A 256 -26.76 6.44 13.78
C VAL A 256 -27.94 6.57 12.83
N ARG A 257 -28.95 5.69 12.95
CA ARG A 257 -30.21 5.81 12.19
C ARG A 257 -30.91 7.12 12.46
N ARG A 258 -31.01 7.53 13.73
CA ARG A 258 -31.59 8.82 14.11
C ARG A 258 -30.85 9.99 13.47
N LEU A 259 -29.51 9.98 13.44
CA LEU A 259 -28.74 10.99 12.74
C LEU A 259 -29.06 11.01 11.24
N SER A 260 -29.12 9.83 10.61
CA SER A 260 -29.49 9.71 9.20
C SER A 260 -30.87 10.32 8.95
N GLU A 261 -31.88 9.99 9.75
CA GLU A 261 -33.25 10.47 9.60
C GLU A 261 -33.38 12.00 9.80
N GLU A 262 -32.72 12.54 10.82
CA GLU A 262 -32.85 13.97 11.19
C GLU A 262 -32.00 14.90 10.30
N TYR A 263 -30.84 14.45 9.82
CA TYR A 263 -29.84 15.33 9.20
C TYR A 263 -29.50 15.02 7.74
N SER A 264 -29.99 13.93 7.13
CA SER A 264 -29.68 13.64 5.72
C SER A 264 -30.14 14.74 4.76
N GLU A 265 -31.32 15.31 5.01
CA GLU A 265 -31.84 16.43 4.20
C GLU A 265 -31.10 17.76 4.49
N ARG A 266 -30.38 17.84 5.61
CA ARG A 266 -29.59 19.01 6.02
C ARG A 266 -28.15 18.96 5.53
N GLY A 267 -27.73 17.86 4.89
CA GLY A 267 -26.38 17.73 4.33
C GLY A 267 -25.49 16.70 5.02
N LEU A 268 -26.04 15.87 5.93
CA LEU A 268 -25.32 14.71 6.46
C LEU A 268 -25.34 13.55 5.47
N ARG A 269 -24.18 12.96 5.22
CA ARG A 269 -24.02 11.66 4.56
C ARG A 269 -23.38 10.69 5.54
N ILE A 270 -23.63 9.39 5.36
CA ILE A 270 -23.06 8.35 6.22
C ILE A 270 -22.48 7.25 5.32
N ILE A 271 -21.33 6.70 5.71
CA ILE A 271 -20.78 5.44 5.20
C ILE A 271 -20.48 4.53 6.40
N GLY A 272 -21.04 3.33 6.40
CA GLY A 272 -20.68 2.31 7.37
C GLY A 272 -19.44 1.54 6.91
N VAL A 273 -18.42 1.46 7.75
CA VAL A 273 -17.14 0.78 7.48
C VAL A 273 -16.98 -0.40 8.44
N SER A 274 -17.14 -1.62 7.92
CA SER A 274 -17.05 -2.84 8.73
C SER A 274 -15.62 -3.37 8.82
N SER A 275 -15.13 -3.62 10.03
CA SER A 275 -13.87 -4.32 10.28
C SER A 275 -14.02 -5.85 10.32
N ASP A 276 -15.16 -6.40 9.87
CA ASP A 276 -15.34 -7.85 9.75
C ASP A 276 -14.30 -8.47 8.81
N ASP A 277 -13.78 -9.63 9.21
CA ASP A 277 -12.90 -10.41 8.34
C ASP A 277 -13.68 -11.30 7.35
N ASP A 278 -14.91 -11.69 7.70
CA ASP A 278 -15.77 -12.55 6.88
C ASP A 278 -16.91 -11.75 6.23
N ALA A 279 -16.84 -11.59 4.91
CA ALA A 279 -17.85 -10.91 4.11
C ALA A 279 -19.24 -11.58 4.18
N THR A 280 -19.31 -12.87 4.52
CA THR A 280 -20.58 -13.59 4.72
C THR A 280 -21.23 -13.19 6.04
N ALA A 281 -20.45 -13.15 7.13
CA ALA A 281 -20.92 -12.72 8.44
C ALA A 281 -21.39 -11.25 8.39
N TRP A 282 -20.60 -10.39 7.75
CA TRP A 282 -20.92 -8.99 7.50
C TRP A 282 -22.26 -8.81 6.76
N ARG A 283 -22.45 -9.45 5.60
CA ARG A 283 -23.71 -9.37 4.84
C ARG A 283 -24.92 -9.88 5.63
N ARG A 284 -24.76 -10.96 6.40
CA ARG A 284 -25.84 -11.47 7.27
C ARG A 284 -26.21 -10.47 8.37
N ALA A 285 -25.23 -9.76 8.93
CA ALA A 285 -25.49 -8.73 9.92
C ALA A 285 -26.23 -7.53 9.31
N ILE A 286 -25.84 -7.08 8.12
CA ILE A 286 -26.56 -6.04 7.38
C ILE A 286 -28.03 -6.41 7.19
N GLU A 287 -28.32 -7.63 6.73
CA GLU A 287 -29.70 -8.10 6.55
C GLU A 287 -30.44 -8.19 7.89
N LYS A 288 -29.81 -8.76 8.91
CA LYS A 288 -30.40 -8.95 10.25
C LYS A 288 -30.77 -7.64 10.93
N TYR A 289 -29.91 -6.62 10.80
CA TYR A 289 -30.09 -5.32 11.45
C TYR A 289 -30.67 -4.25 10.52
N GLY A 290 -31.01 -4.62 9.27
CA GLY A 290 -31.67 -3.76 8.28
C GLY A 290 -30.85 -2.56 7.84
N LEU A 291 -29.52 -2.67 7.77
CA LEU A 291 -28.59 -1.55 7.50
C LEU A 291 -28.60 -1.17 6.01
N THR A 292 -29.61 -0.43 5.59
CA THR A 292 -29.87 -0.14 4.15
C THR A 292 -30.00 1.36 3.85
N GLU A 293 -30.01 2.20 4.87
CA GLU A 293 -30.21 3.64 4.78
C GLU A 293 -28.99 4.36 4.18
N TYR A 294 -27.81 3.77 4.34
CA TYR A 294 -26.54 4.29 3.86
C TYR A 294 -25.63 3.12 3.42
N PRO A 295 -24.68 3.37 2.50
CA PRO A 295 -23.77 2.34 2.03
C PRO A 295 -22.99 1.71 3.18
N GLN A 296 -22.87 0.39 3.10
CA GLN A 296 -22.05 -0.42 3.97
C GLN A 296 -20.89 -0.96 3.15
N VAL A 297 -19.67 -0.71 3.58
CA VAL A 297 -18.43 -1.21 2.96
C VAL A 297 -17.61 -2.02 3.97
N MET A 298 -16.72 -2.87 3.48
CA MET A 298 -15.71 -3.50 4.32
C MET A 298 -14.46 -2.62 4.39
N SER A 299 -13.82 -2.59 5.55
CA SER A 299 -12.57 -1.89 5.78
C SER A 299 -11.45 -2.48 4.93
N LYS A 300 -11.28 -3.80 5.00
CA LYS A 300 -10.34 -4.54 4.17
C LYS A 300 -10.88 -4.67 2.76
N ASP A 301 -10.07 -4.30 1.78
CA ASP A 301 -10.38 -4.68 0.40
C ASP A 301 -10.32 -6.22 0.30
N ARG A 302 -11.45 -6.80 -0.10
CA ARG A 302 -11.63 -8.25 -0.31
C ARG A 302 -11.79 -8.58 -1.78
N SER A 303 -11.45 -7.65 -2.68
CA SER A 303 -11.34 -7.96 -4.09
C SER A 303 -10.36 -9.12 -4.30
N GLU A 304 -10.64 -9.98 -5.28
CA GLU A 304 -9.75 -11.11 -5.62
C GLU A 304 -8.36 -10.61 -6.05
N ASP A 305 -8.30 -9.36 -6.53
CA ASP A 305 -7.07 -8.68 -6.90
C ASP A 305 -6.50 -7.95 -5.67
N ARG A 306 -5.33 -8.36 -5.19
CA ARG A 306 -4.63 -7.66 -4.11
C ARG A 306 -4.31 -6.23 -4.53
N LEU A 307 -4.59 -5.23 -3.69
CA LEU A 307 -4.14 -3.85 -3.95
C LEU A 307 -2.62 -3.78 -3.92
N PHE A 308 -2.04 -2.93 -4.78
CA PHE A 308 -0.59 -2.78 -4.82
C PHE A 308 -0.05 -1.97 -3.64
N PHE A 309 -0.79 -0.95 -3.21
CA PHE A 309 -0.46 -0.15 -2.04
C PHE A 309 -1.22 -0.71 -0.84
N ASP A 310 -0.51 -1.39 0.07
CA ASP A 310 -1.10 -2.00 1.26
C ASP A 310 -1.77 -0.92 2.15
N GLU A 311 -1.27 0.32 2.15
CA GLU A 311 -1.88 1.46 2.88
C GLU A 311 -3.26 1.84 2.35
N MET A 312 -3.64 1.37 1.16
CA MET A 312 -4.99 1.53 0.61
C MET A 312 -5.91 0.35 0.97
N ALA A 313 -5.37 -0.72 1.56
CA ALA A 313 -6.05 -2.00 1.76
C ALA A 313 -6.94 -2.06 3.00
N ASP A 314 -6.62 -1.37 4.09
CA ASP A 314 -7.45 -1.36 5.31
C ASP A 314 -7.84 0.06 5.73
N VAL A 315 -9.14 0.39 5.65
CA VAL A 315 -9.64 1.73 6.03
C VAL A 315 -9.50 2.00 7.53
N CYS A 316 -9.59 0.99 8.40
CA CYS A 316 -9.44 1.14 9.84
C CYS A 316 -8.02 1.58 10.19
N GLU A 317 -7.01 0.99 9.56
CA GLU A 317 -5.61 1.40 9.76
C GLU A 317 -5.37 2.82 9.26
N ARG A 318 -5.91 3.18 8.09
CA ARG A 318 -5.79 4.55 7.53
C ARG A 318 -6.38 5.64 8.41
N TYR A 319 -7.39 5.30 9.21
CA TYR A 319 -8.06 6.23 10.10
C TYR A 319 -7.63 6.06 11.57
N GLU A 320 -6.59 5.25 11.85
CA GLU A 320 -6.10 4.98 13.21
C GLU A 320 -7.23 4.49 14.14
N VAL A 321 -8.10 3.60 13.64
CA VAL A 321 -9.22 3.03 14.39
C VAL A 321 -8.75 1.82 15.20
N GLU A 322 -8.29 2.08 16.42
CA GLU A 322 -7.82 1.04 17.36
C GLU A 322 -8.97 0.26 18.03
N SER A 323 -10.17 0.83 18.07
CA SER A 323 -11.33 0.23 18.73
C SER A 323 -12.64 0.65 18.08
N ILE A 324 -13.59 -0.28 17.99
CA ILE A 324 -14.96 -0.05 17.52
C ILE A 324 -15.98 -0.17 18.66
N PRO A 325 -17.10 0.58 18.63
CA PRO A 325 -17.48 1.53 17.58
C PRO A 325 -16.60 2.79 17.56
N CYS A 326 -16.36 3.33 16.38
CA CYS A 326 -15.69 4.61 16.19
C CYS A 326 -16.46 5.40 15.13
N PHE A 327 -16.71 6.67 15.41
CA PHE A 327 -17.42 7.58 14.54
C PHE A 327 -16.50 8.74 14.19
N ILE A 328 -16.37 9.05 12.91
CA ILE A 328 -15.51 10.14 12.43
C ILE A 328 -16.36 11.05 11.55
N LEU A 329 -16.47 12.33 11.93
CA LEU A 329 -17.17 13.33 11.13
C LEU A 329 -16.17 14.14 10.31
N ILE A 330 -16.44 14.23 9.01
CA ILE A 330 -15.60 14.90 8.01
C ILE A 330 -16.41 16.05 7.40
N ASP A 331 -15.81 17.23 7.29
CA ASP A 331 -16.45 18.39 6.66
C ASP A 331 -16.41 18.36 5.12
N GLY A 332 -17.10 19.29 4.48
CA GLY A 332 -17.14 19.43 3.02
C GLY A 332 -15.79 19.72 2.34
N LYS A 333 -14.75 20.08 3.10
CA LYS A 333 -13.38 20.26 2.59
C LYS A 333 -12.54 19.00 2.74
N GLY A 334 -13.07 17.98 3.41
CA GLY A 334 -12.39 16.72 3.70
C GLY A 334 -11.54 16.79 4.97
N GLU A 335 -11.78 17.71 5.89
CA GLU A 335 -11.11 17.78 7.19
C GLU A 335 -11.88 16.98 8.24
N ILE A 336 -11.18 16.23 9.08
CA ILE A 336 -11.78 15.51 10.21
C ILE A 336 -12.09 16.50 11.32
N VAL A 337 -13.37 16.69 11.58
CA VAL A 337 -13.86 17.69 12.53
C VAL A 337 -13.86 17.13 13.95
N VAL A 338 -14.32 15.89 14.10
CA VAL A 338 -14.48 15.26 15.40
C VAL A 338 -14.49 13.74 15.29
N ARG A 339 -14.03 13.06 16.35
CA ARG A 339 -14.15 11.62 16.49
C ARG A 339 -14.66 11.20 17.87
N TRP A 340 -15.52 10.18 17.92
CA TRP A 340 -16.09 9.68 19.18
C TRP A 340 -16.43 8.18 19.11
N GLN A 341 -16.76 7.59 20.26
CA GLN A 341 -17.08 6.15 20.37
C GLN A 341 -18.49 5.89 20.94
N HIS A 342 -19.07 6.86 21.66
CA HIS A 342 -20.33 6.67 22.37
C HIS A 342 -21.25 7.84 22.10
N PHE A 343 -22.52 7.59 21.83
CA PHE A 343 -23.52 8.66 21.74
C PHE A 343 -23.97 9.10 23.13
N ASP A 344 -23.93 10.40 23.36
CA ASP A 344 -24.60 11.09 24.45
C ASP A 344 -25.41 12.28 23.90
N GLU A 345 -26.06 13.04 24.78
CA GLU A 345 -26.82 14.24 24.36
C GLU A 345 -25.93 15.28 23.66
N GLY A 346 -24.65 15.36 24.03
CA GLY A 346 -23.70 16.31 23.44
C GLY A 346 -23.43 16.05 21.96
N VAL A 347 -23.47 14.79 21.52
CA VAL A 347 -23.35 14.46 20.08
C VAL A 347 -24.50 15.06 19.28
N PHE A 348 -25.75 14.94 19.76
CA PHE A 348 -26.91 15.50 19.05
C PHE A 348 -26.92 17.03 19.06
N GLU A 349 -26.52 17.66 20.19
CA GLU A 349 -26.35 19.12 20.25
C GLU A 349 -25.30 19.62 19.27
N MET A 350 -24.21 18.87 19.09
CA MET A 350 -23.19 19.17 18.10
C MET A 350 -23.76 19.15 16.67
N PHE A 351 -24.50 18.10 16.28
CA PHE A 351 -25.11 18.03 14.95
C PHE A 351 -26.12 19.17 14.70
N GLU A 352 -26.92 19.56 15.70
CA GLU A 352 -27.80 20.73 15.59
C GLU A 352 -27.05 22.06 15.42
N SER A 353 -25.81 22.15 15.89
CA SER A 353 -24.99 23.35 15.74
C SER A 353 -24.27 23.42 14.39
N LEU A 354 -24.00 22.27 13.77
CA LEU A 354 -23.22 22.14 12.53
C LEU A 354 -24.09 22.18 11.26
N LEU A 355 -25.31 21.63 11.33
CA LEU A 355 -26.26 21.46 10.22
C LEU A 355 -27.56 22.21 10.51
#